data_AF-A0A2D6LH59-F1
#
_entry.id   AF-A0A2D6LH59-F1
#
_cell.length_a   1.000
_cell.length_b   1.000
_cell.length_c   1.000
_cell.angle_alpha   90.00
_cell.angle_beta   90.00
_cell.angle_gamma   90.00
#
_symmetry.space_group_name_H-M   'P 1'
#
loop_
_entity.id
_entity.type
_entity.pdbx_description
1 polymer ?
#
loop_
_entity_poly.entity_id
_entity_poly.type
_entity_poly.pdbx_seq_one_letter_code
_entity_poly.pdbx_strand_id
1 'polypeptide(L)'
;MKISKQQAFAWFKKSYLKLIFAIVALILLSLLLGTSVKTLVFAIVLILLASFSTFYFNYVTAPVNFELVKMSTILMAYTHGIIAGLIVGIAATIIGKILIGRIDEKLPISVAAISIVAVAAGLFSAANIVVLGILLVGFYNISLFSISMTTGGDLGWNIPYEGTNFAINFILFTRIAPFILPLLQ
;
A
#
# COMPACT_ATOMS: atom_id res chain seq x y z
N MET A 1 -14.86 14.74 18.09
CA MET A 1 -15.77 15.80 17.61
C MET A 1 -16.83 15.15 16.72
N LYS A 2 -18.14 15.20 17.05
CA LYS A 2 -19.20 14.64 16.20
C LYS A 2 -19.65 15.71 15.20
N ILE A 3 -19.38 15.51 13.91
CA ILE A 3 -19.87 16.39 12.84
C ILE A 3 -21.37 16.15 12.68
N SER A 4 -22.19 17.20 12.70
CA SER A 4 -23.63 17.07 12.47
C SER A 4 -23.93 16.74 11.01
N LYS A 5 -25.06 16.06 10.73
CA LYS A 5 -25.49 15.76 9.35
C LYS A 5 -25.58 17.02 8.48
N GLN A 6 -26.01 18.14 9.08
CA GLN A 6 -26.08 19.44 8.40
C GLN A 6 -24.70 20.02 8.08
N GLN A 7 -23.74 19.90 9.00
CA GLN A 7 -22.35 20.33 8.77
C GLN A 7 -21.68 19.48 7.68
N ALA A 8 -21.91 18.17 7.67
CA ALA A 8 -21.41 17.28 6.62
C ALA A 8 -21.99 17.64 5.24
N PHE A 9 -23.30 17.88 5.17
CA PHE A 9 -23.97 18.27 3.93
C PHE A 9 -23.51 19.65 3.41
N ALA A 10 -23.36 20.63 4.30
CA ALA A 10 -22.86 21.95 3.93
C ALA A 10 -21.40 21.89 3.43
N TRP A 11 -20.56 21.08 4.07
CA TRP A 11 -19.19 20.85 3.62
C TRP A 11 -19.13 20.15 2.26
N PHE A 12 -19.98 19.15 2.04
CA PHE A 12 -20.11 18.47 0.75
C PHE A 12 -20.56 19.44 -0.34
N LYS A 13 -21.60 20.24 -0.10
CA LYS A 13 -22.09 21.25 -1.06
C LYS A 13 -21.05 22.35 -1.34
N LYS A 14 -20.10 22.60 -0.44
CA LYS A 14 -18.97 23.52 -0.68
C LYS A 14 -17.85 22.87 -1.50
N SER A 15 -17.71 21.54 -1.43
CA SER A 15 -16.56 20.81 -1.98
C SER A 15 -16.89 19.95 -3.21
N TYR A 16 -18.17 19.72 -3.53
CA TYR A 16 -18.57 18.82 -4.61
C TYR A 16 -18.04 19.23 -5.98
N LEU A 17 -17.99 20.53 -6.30
CA LEU A 17 -17.39 21.01 -7.54
C LEU A 17 -15.90 20.67 -7.61
N LYS A 18 -15.16 20.83 -6.49
CA LYS A 18 -13.74 20.46 -6.42
C LYS A 18 -13.55 18.96 -6.63
N LEU A 19 -14.46 18.15 -6.08
CA LEU A 19 -14.46 16.70 -6.26
C LEU A 19 -14.74 16.32 -7.71
N ILE A 20 -15.72 16.97 -8.36
CA ILE A 20 -16.01 16.77 -9.79
C ILE A 20 -14.78 17.15 -10.63
N PHE A 21 -14.18 18.31 -10.41
CA PHE A 21 -12.97 18.71 -11.13
C PHE A 21 -11.81 17.75 -10.89
N ALA A 22 -11.63 17.23 -9.68
CA ALA A 22 -10.62 16.22 -9.40
C ALA A 22 -10.88 14.92 -10.17
N ILE A 23 -12.13 14.45 -10.22
CA ILE A 23 -12.51 13.26 -10.99
C ILE A 23 -12.30 13.48 -12.49
N VAL A 24 -12.74 14.62 -13.03
CA VAL A 24 -12.56 14.97 -14.45
C VAL A 24 -11.07 15.07 -14.80
N ALA A 25 -10.28 15.74 -13.96
CA ALA A 25 -8.84 15.84 -14.15
C ALA A 25 -8.17 14.45 -14.11
N LEU A 26 -8.61 13.57 -13.22
CA LEU A 26 -8.12 12.19 -13.14
C LEU A 26 -8.44 11.41 -14.43
N ILE A 27 -9.66 11.54 -14.96
CA ILE A 27 -10.07 10.91 -16.22
C ILE A 27 -9.25 11.48 -17.39
N LEU A 28 -9.09 12.80 -17.48
CA LEU A 28 -8.29 13.42 -18.54
C LEU A 28 -6.82 12.98 -18.46
N LEU A 29 -6.25 12.91 -17.26
CA LEU A 29 -4.90 12.40 -17.04
C LEU A 29 -4.78 10.94 -17.49
N SER A 30 -5.80 10.11 -17.22
CA SER A 30 -5.86 8.72 -17.68
C SER A 30 -5.76 8.62 -19.20
N LEU A 31 -6.52 9.46 -19.90
CA LEU A 31 -6.56 9.50 -21.36
C LEU A 31 -5.23 9.97 -21.94
N LEU A 32 -4.62 10.99 -21.33
CA LEU A 32 -3.32 11.53 -21.74
C LEU A 32 -2.18 10.51 -21.55
N LEU A 33 -2.23 9.71 -20.48
CA LEU A 33 -1.22 8.71 -20.17
C LEU A 33 -1.49 7.35 -20.83
N GLY A 34 -2.55 7.22 -21.63
CA GLY A 34 -2.97 5.95 -22.23
C GLY A 34 -3.33 4.88 -21.20
N THR A 35 -3.60 5.28 -19.95
CA THR A 35 -3.92 4.37 -18.84
C THR A 35 -5.42 4.18 -18.78
N SER A 36 -5.88 2.94 -18.66
CA SER A 36 -7.32 2.67 -18.56
C SER A 36 -7.91 3.28 -17.28
N VAL A 37 -9.15 3.80 -17.36
CA VAL A 37 -9.88 4.30 -16.17
C VAL A 37 -10.02 3.20 -15.11
N LYS A 38 -10.19 1.94 -15.55
CA LYS A 38 -10.22 0.75 -14.70
C LYS A 38 -8.97 0.66 -13.84
N THR A 39 -7.79 0.76 -14.44
CA THR A 39 -6.48 0.74 -13.73
C THR A 39 -6.42 1.81 -12.64
N LEU A 40 -6.86 3.04 -12.92
CA LEU A 40 -6.83 4.12 -11.94
C LEU A 40 -7.80 3.88 -10.78
N VAL A 41 -9.01 3.41 -11.07
CA VAL A 41 -9.98 3.06 -10.03
C VAL A 41 -9.41 1.99 -9.12
N PHE A 42 -8.83 0.93 -9.67
CA PHE A 42 -8.18 -0.11 -8.87
C PHE A 42 -6.97 0.41 -8.08
N ALA A 43 -6.13 1.25 -8.68
CA ALA A 43 -5.01 1.86 -7.98
C ALA A 43 -5.47 2.68 -6.76
N ILE A 44 -6.52 3.50 -6.92
CA ILE A 44 -7.10 4.29 -5.82
C ILE A 44 -7.66 3.37 -4.74
N VAL A 45 -8.45 2.36 -5.11
CA VAL A 45 -9.02 1.40 -4.15
C VAL A 45 -7.91 0.68 -3.38
N LEU A 46 -6.87 0.22 -4.07
CA LEU A 46 -5.72 -0.44 -3.45
C LEU A 46 -4.93 0.51 -2.53
N ILE A 47 -4.72 1.76 -2.93
CA ILE A 47 -4.09 2.78 -2.07
C ILE A 47 -4.91 2.98 -0.80
N LEU A 48 -6.23 3.13 -0.91
CA LEU A 48 -7.10 3.36 0.25
C LEU A 48 -7.13 2.14 1.19
N LEU A 49 -7.30 0.93 0.66
CA LEU A 49 -7.27 -0.29 1.45
C LEU A 49 -5.91 -0.51 2.12
N ALA A 50 -4.83 -0.28 1.39
CA ALA A 50 -3.47 -0.41 1.94
C ALA A 50 -3.17 0.63 3.01
N SER A 51 -3.55 1.89 2.78
CA SER A 51 -3.37 2.95 3.78
C SER A 51 -4.21 2.70 5.03
N PHE A 52 -5.44 2.19 4.87
CA PHE A 52 -6.31 1.89 6.01
C PHE A 52 -5.89 0.63 6.76
N SER A 53 -5.19 -0.30 6.09
CA SER A 53 -4.73 -1.53 6.73
C SER A 53 -3.78 -1.29 7.91
N THR A 54 -3.09 -0.15 7.98
CA THR A 54 -2.24 0.22 9.13
C THR A 54 -3.01 0.89 10.27
N PHE A 55 -4.27 1.28 10.06
CA PHE A 55 -5.01 2.11 11.00
C PHE A 55 -5.24 1.44 12.37
N TYR A 56 -5.26 0.10 12.41
CA TYR A 56 -5.40 -0.65 13.67
C TYR A 56 -4.25 -0.39 14.66
N PHE A 57 -3.08 0.10 14.22
CA PHE A 57 -1.98 0.50 15.11
C PHE A 57 -2.38 1.59 16.12
N ASN A 58 -3.45 2.34 15.85
CA ASN A 58 -3.98 3.32 16.79
C ASN A 58 -4.72 2.68 17.98
N TYR A 59 -5.09 1.41 17.87
CA TYR A 59 -5.94 0.72 18.85
C TYR A 59 -5.30 -0.54 19.43
N VAL A 60 -4.35 -1.15 18.71
CA VAL A 60 -3.71 -2.41 19.09
C VAL A 60 -2.25 -2.14 19.45
N THR A 61 -1.87 -2.47 20.69
CA THR A 61 -0.51 -2.35 21.23
C THR A 61 0.27 -3.66 21.16
N ALA A 62 -0.25 -4.68 20.47
CA ALA A 62 0.45 -5.94 20.26
C ALA A 62 1.44 -5.83 19.08
N PRO A 63 2.53 -6.63 19.07
CA PRO A 63 3.49 -6.68 17.97
C PRO A 63 2.92 -7.51 16.79
N VAL A 64 1.78 -7.08 16.26
CA VAL A 64 1.14 -7.64 15.07
C VAL A 64 1.31 -6.63 13.96
N ASN A 65 1.68 -7.09 12.76
CA ASN A 65 1.85 -6.23 11.59
C ASN A 65 0.98 -6.70 10.41
N PHE A 66 -0.23 -6.16 10.30
CA PHE A 66 -1.11 -6.28 9.14
C PHE A 66 -0.93 -5.09 8.19
N GLU A 67 -0.30 -5.31 7.04
CA GLU A 67 -0.07 -4.27 6.02
C GLU A 67 -0.32 -4.80 4.61
N LEU A 68 -1.28 -4.21 3.91
CA LEU A 68 -1.59 -4.54 2.51
C LEU A 68 -0.70 -3.78 1.50
N VAL A 69 0.13 -2.85 1.96
CA VAL A 69 0.99 -1.99 1.12
C VAL A 69 1.87 -2.81 0.17
N LYS A 70 2.46 -3.91 0.65
CA LYS A 70 3.31 -4.80 -0.17
C LYS A 70 2.50 -5.48 -1.26
N MET A 71 1.36 -6.06 -0.92
CA MET A 71 0.46 -6.71 -1.88
C MET A 71 0.00 -5.74 -2.96
N SER A 72 -0.50 -4.55 -2.60
CA SER A 72 -0.97 -3.57 -3.58
C SER A 72 0.14 -3.08 -4.49
N THR A 73 1.32 -2.80 -3.94
CA THR A 73 2.51 -2.39 -4.71
C THR A 73 2.90 -3.45 -5.72
N ILE A 74 3.05 -4.70 -5.29
CA ILE A 74 3.50 -5.81 -6.12
C ILE A 74 2.46 -6.10 -7.21
N LEU A 75 1.16 -6.15 -6.88
CA LEU A 75 0.10 -6.36 -7.86
C LEU A 75 0.09 -5.29 -8.95
N MET A 76 0.22 -4.01 -8.57
CA MET A 76 0.22 -2.90 -9.52
C MET A 76 1.50 -2.88 -10.36
N ALA A 77 2.66 -3.12 -9.75
CA ALA A 77 3.93 -3.22 -10.47
C ALA A 77 3.93 -4.37 -11.49
N TYR A 78 3.38 -5.52 -11.09
CA TYR A 78 3.31 -6.73 -11.89
C TYR A 78 2.40 -6.57 -13.11
N THR A 79 1.25 -5.90 -12.94
CA THR A 79 0.22 -5.78 -13.98
C THR A 79 0.38 -4.56 -14.88
N HIS A 80 0.85 -3.44 -14.33
CA HIS A 80 0.89 -2.15 -15.01
C HIS A 80 2.28 -1.52 -15.04
N GLY A 81 3.30 -2.28 -14.63
CA GLY A 81 4.70 -1.87 -14.67
C GLY A 81 5.16 -1.06 -13.45
N ILE A 82 6.48 -0.86 -13.39
CA ILE A 82 7.22 -0.30 -12.25
C ILE A 82 6.61 1.03 -11.78
N ILE A 83 6.29 1.95 -12.70
CA ILE A 83 5.79 3.29 -12.35
C ILE A 83 4.44 3.21 -11.61
N ALA A 84 3.52 2.36 -12.07
CA ALA A 84 2.24 2.18 -11.41
C ALA A 84 2.42 1.60 -9.99
N GLY A 85 3.32 0.62 -9.86
CA GLY A 85 3.70 0.06 -8.56
C GLY A 85 4.30 1.10 -7.61
N LEU A 86 5.22 1.94 -8.10
CA LEU A 86 5.84 3.01 -7.32
C LEU A 86 4.80 4.01 -6.81
N ILE A 87 3.90 4.47 -7.68
CA ILE A 87 2.85 5.42 -7.29
C ILE A 87 1.98 4.82 -6.19
N VAL A 88 1.49 3.58 -6.37
CA VAL A 88 0.63 2.91 -5.39
C VAL A 88 1.36 2.67 -4.07
N GLY A 89 2.58 2.14 -4.11
CA GLY A 89 3.34 1.83 -2.91
C GLY A 89 3.73 3.05 -2.09
N ILE A 90 4.25 4.09 -2.76
CA ILE A 90 4.65 5.33 -2.09
C ILE A 90 3.42 6.05 -1.53
N ALA A 91 2.36 6.21 -2.31
CA ALA A 91 1.14 6.87 -1.85
C ALA A 91 0.51 6.13 -0.67
N ALA A 92 0.37 4.80 -0.76
CA ALA A 92 -0.19 4.01 0.34
C ALA A 92 0.64 4.08 1.62
N THR A 93 1.97 4.06 1.49
CA THR A 93 2.89 4.19 2.63
C THR A 93 2.75 5.55 3.32
N ILE A 94 2.79 6.64 2.54
CA ILE A 94 2.70 8.01 3.06
C ILE A 94 1.33 8.25 3.70
N ILE A 95 0.24 7.91 3.00
CA ILE A 95 -1.12 8.11 3.53
C ILE A 95 -1.34 7.24 4.77
N GLY A 96 -0.91 5.98 4.76
CA GLY A 96 -1.00 5.10 5.93
C GLY A 96 -0.28 5.66 7.16
N LYS A 97 0.91 6.25 6.97
CA LYS A 97 1.69 6.91 8.04
C LYS A 97 1.03 8.19 8.55
N ILE A 98 0.43 8.98 7.66
CA ILE A 98 -0.37 10.16 8.04
C ILE A 98 -1.59 9.74 8.87
N LEU A 99 -2.30 8.68 8.46
CA LEU A 99 -3.52 8.21 9.15
C LEU A 99 -3.28 7.72 10.57
N ILE A 100 -2.09 7.16 10.84
CA ILE A 100 -1.69 6.74 12.20
C ILE A 100 -0.97 7.86 12.98
N GLY A 101 -0.78 9.05 12.39
CA GLY A 101 -0.08 10.16 13.02
C GLY A 101 1.40 9.90 13.31
N ARG A 102 2.05 8.98 12.58
CA ARG A 102 3.46 8.60 12.79
C ARG A 102 4.31 8.94 11.57
N ILE A 103 4.53 10.24 11.36
CA ILE A 103 5.55 10.70 10.41
C ILE A 103 6.87 10.74 11.17
N ASP A 104 7.65 9.66 11.06
CA ASP A 104 8.92 9.44 11.73
C ASP A 104 10.09 9.39 10.74
N GLU A 105 11.32 9.40 11.26
CA GLU A 105 12.56 9.25 10.50
C GLU A 105 12.66 7.92 9.73
N LYS A 106 11.75 6.96 10.00
CA LYS A 106 11.66 5.68 9.31
C LYS A 106 10.83 5.76 8.02
N LEU A 107 10.10 6.86 7.79
CA LEU A 107 9.31 7.04 6.57
C LEU A 107 10.16 6.98 5.30
N PRO A 108 11.29 7.70 5.16
CA PRO A 108 12.15 7.61 3.96
C PRO A 108 12.67 6.20 3.71
N ILE A 109 13.03 5.46 4.77
CA ILE A 109 13.49 4.07 4.67
C ILE A 109 12.36 3.17 4.15
N SER A 110 11.15 3.34 4.68
CA SER A 110 9.97 2.58 4.25
C SER A 110 9.63 2.85 2.78
N VAL A 111 9.71 4.13 2.36
CA VAL A 111 9.49 4.57 0.97
C VAL A 111 10.57 4.00 0.03
N ALA A 112 11.84 3.99 0.45
CA ALA A 112 12.91 3.38 -0.33
C ALA A 112 12.72 1.86 -0.47
N ALA A 113 12.41 1.17 0.62
CA ALA A 113 12.19 -0.27 0.63
C ALA A 113 11.01 -0.68 -0.25
N ILE A 114 9.87 0.03 -0.17
CA ILE A 114 8.71 -0.25 -1.03
C ILE A 114 8.99 0.06 -2.50
N SER A 115 9.84 1.06 -2.78
CA SER A 115 10.26 1.38 -4.14
C SER A 115 11.10 0.25 -4.76
N ILE A 116 12.03 -0.33 -3.99
CA ILE A 116 12.79 -1.50 -4.42
C ILE A 116 11.86 -2.68 -4.72
N VAL A 117 10.86 -2.92 -3.85
CA VAL A 117 9.84 -3.95 -4.07
C VAL A 117 9.06 -3.70 -5.37
N ALA A 118 8.65 -2.46 -5.64
CA ALA A 118 7.94 -2.11 -6.86
C ALA A 118 8.79 -2.35 -8.12
N VAL A 119 10.06 -1.94 -8.09
CA VAL A 119 11.02 -2.15 -9.19
C VAL A 119 11.20 -3.65 -9.44
N ALA A 120 11.49 -4.42 -8.40
CA ALA A 120 11.68 -5.85 -8.52
C ALA A 120 10.42 -6.57 -9.05
N ALA A 121 9.25 -6.23 -8.51
CA ALA A 121 7.98 -6.82 -8.97
C ALA A 121 7.70 -6.54 -10.45
N GLY A 122 8.01 -5.32 -10.93
CA GLY A 122 7.85 -4.98 -12.34
C GLY A 122 8.86 -5.68 -13.24
N LEU A 123 10.13 -5.77 -12.84
CA LEU A 123 11.19 -6.46 -13.61
C LEU A 123 10.94 -7.97 -13.72
N PHE A 124 10.37 -8.59 -12.69
CA PHE A 124 10.07 -10.02 -12.67
C PHE A 124 8.58 -10.32 -12.93
N SER A 125 7.88 -9.44 -13.65
CA SER A 125 6.44 -9.56 -13.96
C SER A 125 6.05 -10.79 -14.81
N ALA A 126 7.02 -11.50 -15.39
CA ALA A 126 6.78 -12.77 -16.06
C ALA A 126 6.75 -13.99 -15.10
N ALA A 127 7.18 -13.82 -13.85
CA ALA A 127 7.20 -14.90 -12.85
C ALA A 127 5.79 -15.17 -12.28
N ASN A 128 5.60 -16.29 -11.58
CA ASN A 128 4.35 -16.54 -10.88
C ASN A 128 4.13 -15.50 -9.76
N ILE A 129 3.01 -14.76 -9.79
CA ILE A 129 2.69 -13.70 -8.82
C ILE A 129 2.74 -14.15 -7.35
N VAL A 130 2.34 -15.39 -7.06
CA VAL A 130 2.30 -15.92 -5.69
C VAL A 130 3.72 -16.09 -5.17
N VAL A 131 4.57 -16.75 -5.95
CA VAL A 131 5.97 -16.98 -5.61
C VAL A 131 6.73 -15.67 -5.53
N LEU A 132 6.58 -14.80 -6.53
CA LEU A 132 7.21 -13.49 -6.57
C LEU A 132 6.80 -12.64 -5.35
N GLY A 133 5.50 -12.61 -5.04
CA GLY A 133 4.96 -11.87 -3.91
C GLY A 133 5.55 -12.32 -2.57
N ILE A 134 5.55 -13.63 -2.32
CA ILE A 134 6.10 -14.20 -1.08
C ILE A 134 7.60 -13.90 -0.94
N LEU A 135 8.38 -14.05 -2.03
CA LEU A 135 9.81 -13.78 -2.01
C LEU A 135 10.11 -12.30 -1.74
N LEU A 136 9.41 -11.37 -2.41
CA LEU A 136 9.64 -9.94 -2.22
C LEU A 136 9.22 -9.47 -0.82
N VAL A 137 8.12 -10.01 -0.27
CA VAL A 137 7.72 -9.75 1.12
C VAL A 137 8.78 -10.30 2.08
N GLY A 138 9.26 -11.53 1.86
CA GLY A 138 10.30 -12.14 2.69
C GLY A 138 11.57 -11.30 2.70
N PHE A 139 12.03 -10.88 1.52
CA PHE A 139 13.18 -9.99 1.38
C PHE A 139 12.98 -8.65 2.09
N TYR A 140 11.81 -8.03 1.93
CA TYR A 140 11.47 -6.78 2.62
C TYR A 140 11.53 -6.94 4.14
N ASN A 141 10.89 -7.98 4.69
CA ASN A 141 10.82 -8.19 6.13
C ASN A 141 12.21 -8.54 6.72
N ILE A 142 13.01 -9.37 6.04
CA ILE A 142 14.39 -9.66 6.45
C ILE A 142 15.24 -8.39 6.45
N SER A 143 15.09 -7.54 5.42
CA SER A 143 15.83 -6.28 5.31
C SER A 143 15.46 -5.32 6.44
N LEU A 144 14.16 -5.11 6.69
CA LEU A 144 13.72 -4.23 7.78
C LEU A 144 14.06 -4.78 9.15
N PHE A 145 13.93 -6.09 9.36
CA PHE A 145 14.37 -6.74 10.59
C PHE A 145 15.86 -6.49 10.84
N SER A 146 16.70 -6.70 9.83
CA SER A 146 18.16 -6.49 9.93
C SER A 146 18.49 -5.04 10.27
N ILE A 147 17.84 -4.07 9.59
CA ILE A 147 18.00 -2.64 9.89
C ILE A 147 17.58 -2.37 11.34
N SER A 148 16.40 -2.83 11.75
CA SER A 148 15.86 -2.64 13.10
C SER A 148 16.84 -3.14 14.17
N MET A 149 17.39 -4.34 13.99
CA MET A 149 18.39 -4.93 14.89
C MET A 149 19.68 -4.11 14.96
N THR A 150 20.20 -3.65 13.82
CA THR A 150 21.42 -2.81 13.81
C THR A 150 21.21 -1.43 14.43
N THR A 151 19.96 -0.96 14.53
CA THR A 151 19.61 0.31 15.16
C THR A 151 19.16 0.17 16.63
N GLY A 152 19.38 -0.99 17.26
CA GLY A 152 19.05 -1.23 18.67
C GLY A 152 17.59 -1.62 18.94
N GLY A 153 16.89 -2.19 17.94
CA GLY A 153 15.53 -2.68 18.11
C GLY A 153 15.43 -3.90 19.03
N ASP A 154 14.32 -4.01 19.77
CA ASP A 154 14.06 -5.15 20.65
C ASP A 154 13.68 -6.42 19.87
N LEU A 155 14.33 -7.55 20.16
CA LEU A 155 14.04 -8.84 19.54
C LEU A 155 12.64 -9.34 19.88
N GLY A 156 12.21 -9.17 21.14
CA GLY A 156 10.91 -9.62 21.64
C GLY A 156 9.75 -8.97 20.89
N TRP A 157 9.93 -7.73 20.46
CA TRP A 157 8.97 -7.00 19.63
C TRP A 157 9.11 -7.30 18.14
N ASN A 158 10.32 -7.26 17.58
CA ASN A 158 10.52 -7.32 16.13
C ASN A 158 10.24 -8.70 15.52
N ILE A 159 10.55 -9.80 16.22
CA ILE A 159 10.29 -11.15 15.71
C ILE A 159 8.79 -11.40 15.47
N PRO A 160 7.89 -11.24 16.46
CA PRO A 160 6.46 -11.43 16.23
C PRO A 160 5.90 -10.39 15.25
N TYR A 161 6.42 -9.16 15.25
CA TYR A 161 5.98 -8.13 14.31
C TYR A 161 6.27 -8.53 12.84
N GLU A 162 7.50 -8.88 12.51
CA GLU A 162 7.86 -9.28 11.14
C GLU A 162 7.31 -10.66 10.76
N GLY A 163 7.22 -11.57 11.73
CA GLY A 163 6.64 -12.90 11.54
C GLY A 163 5.15 -12.85 11.22
N THR A 164 4.37 -12.06 11.96
CA THR A 164 2.93 -11.86 11.66
C THR A 164 2.74 -11.19 10.31
N ASN A 165 3.57 -10.20 9.97
CA ASN A 165 3.51 -9.57 8.66
C ASN A 165 3.75 -10.54 7.51
N PHE A 166 4.78 -11.37 7.65
CA PHE A 166 5.11 -12.36 6.63
C PHE A 166 3.99 -13.39 6.49
N ALA A 167 3.46 -13.92 7.61
CA ALA A 167 2.38 -14.88 7.61
C ALA A 167 1.09 -14.32 6.95
N ILE A 168 0.73 -13.08 7.28
CA ILE A 168 -0.41 -12.38 6.68
C ILE A 168 -0.19 -12.24 5.17
N ASN A 169 0.96 -11.73 4.75
CA ASN A 169 1.25 -11.54 3.33
C ASN A 169 1.34 -12.87 2.56
N PHE A 170 1.83 -13.94 3.19
CA PHE A 170 1.80 -15.28 2.62
C PHE A 170 0.36 -15.72 2.32
N ILE A 171 -0.57 -15.52 3.25
CA ILE A 171 -2.00 -15.81 3.04
C ILE A 171 -2.56 -14.92 1.93
N LEU A 172 -2.26 -13.62 1.95
CA LEU A 172 -2.72 -12.69 0.94
C LEU A 172 -2.26 -13.10 -0.46
N PHE A 173 -0.99 -13.46 -0.64
CA PHE A 173 -0.48 -13.88 -1.95
C PHE A 173 -0.97 -15.25 -2.39
N THR A 174 -1.20 -16.19 -1.47
CA THR A 174 -1.68 -17.53 -1.84
C THR A 174 -3.19 -17.57 -2.08
N ARG A 175 -3.98 -16.70 -1.45
CA ARG A 175 -5.46 -16.76 -1.49
C ARG A 175 -6.11 -15.56 -2.16
N ILE A 176 -5.59 -14.36 -1.96
CA ILE A 176 -6.25 -13.11 -2.37
C ILE A 176 -5.67 -12.57 -3.68
N ALA A 177 -4.34 -12.53 -3.82
CA ALA A 177 -3.69 -12.00 -5.02
C ALA A 177 -4.14 -12.72 -6.31
N PRO A 178 -4.28 -14.06 -6.39
CA PRO A 178 -4.75 -14.74 -7.59
C PRO A 178 -6.20 -14.39 -7.95
N PHE A 179 -7.01 -14.01 -6.96
CA PHE A 179 -8.40 -13.58 -7.19
C PHE A 179 -8.46 -12.13 -7.68
N ILE A 180 -7.58 -11.25 -7.19
CA ILE A 180 -7.53 -9.84 -7.61
C ILE A 180 -6.86 -9.69 -8.98
N LEU A 181 -5.86 -10.52 -9.30
CA LEU A 181 -5.04 -10.36 -10.52
C LEU A 181 -5.86 -10.27 -11.82
N PRO A 182 -6.86 -11.12 -12.09
CA PRO A 182 -7.69 -11.02 -13.29
C PRO A 182 -8.54 -9.74 -13.36
N LEU A 183 -8.83 -9.13 -12.21
CA LEU A 183 -9.55 -7.85 -12.16
C LEU A 183 -8.65 -6.67 -12.53
N LEU A 184 -7.33 -6.83 -12.49
CA LEU A 184 -6.36 -5.80 -12.84
C LEU A 184 -5.89 -5.87 -14.30
N GLN A 185 -6.01 -7.02 -14.96
CA GLN A 185 -5.75 -7.21 -16.39
C GLN A 185 -6.91 -6.68 -17.24
#